data_AF-A0A9P7FI93-F1
#
_entry.id   AF-A0A9P7FI93-F1
#
_cell.length_a   1.000
_cell.length_b   1.000
_cell.length_c   1.000
_cell.angle_alpha   90.00
_cell.angle_beta   90.00
_cell.angle_gamma   90.00
#
_symmetry.space_group_name_H-M   'P 1'
#
loop_
_entity.id
_entity.type
_entity.pdbx_description
1 polymer ?
#
loop_
_entity_poly.entity_id
_entity_poly.type
_entity_poly.pdbx_seq_one_letter_code
_entity_poly.pdbx_strand_id
1 'polypeptide(L)'
;MTSAGEKQYYVLALIKKLFEHLPPTMTVGILYDIACQLERSCLKYQLLEQGVLSCIVFSISVFHAYGHQWPCQLIYHPHKCEGFGLSDGEGCERLWSALKMLIPPLQVSGYHQRLFVLNAQVRHLDGKNLDTFGEWLSRRWTHCQTKKSSAEHALRQLSVDEANIRPEWRAQVEHQTKPLSRRSKTNNDEQISKILTLERTLSNLDDSVRALEMQLCAGNTLNIVDFNLRLADERTYRSKAALGIRQLTDLQQLRRSIFLQIRLDAQAVKARLRERLRQRKFEIERFKRSYRQTVNGM
;
A
#
# COMPACT_ATOMS: atom_id res chain seq x y z
N MET A 1 32.28 -22.79 -2.20
CA MET A 1 31.75 -21.44 -1.92
C MET A 1 31.57 -21.32 -0.41
N THR A 2 32.38 -20.51 0.27
CA THR A 2 32.44 -20.39 1.75
C THR A 2 31.70 -19.17 2.30
N SER A 3 30.89 -18.49 1.49
CA SER A 3 30.12 -17.34 1.95
C SER A 3 28.65 -17.47 1.60
N ALA A 4 27.78 -17.35 2.60
CA ALA A 4 26.33 -17.29 2.43
C ALA A 4 25.90 -15.94 1.83
N GLY A 5 24.82 -15.97 1.05
CA GLY A 5 24.12 -14.80 0.52
C GLY A 5 24.42 -14.47 -0.94
N GLU A 6 23.42 -13.90 -1.61
CA GLU A 6 23.55 -13.27 -2.91
C GLU A 6 24.48 -12.05 -2.81
N LYS A 7 25.67 -12.15 -3.40
CA LYS A 7 26.66 -11.07 -3.34
C LYS A 7 26.60 -10.22 -4.60
N GLN A 8 26.53 -8.90 -4.41
CA GLN A 8 26.47 -7.91 -5.50
C GLN A 8 27.64 -8.00 -6.48
N TYR A 9 28.82 -8.50 -6.06
CA TYR A 9 29.98 -8.56 -6.97
C TYR A 9 29.79 -9.54 -8.15
N TYR A 10 28.99 -10.60 -7.99
CA TYR A 10 28.78 -11.56 -9.08
C TYR A 10 28.02 -10.90 -10.23
N VAL A 11 26.90 -10.25 -9.90
CA VAL A 11 26.09 -9.54 -10.90
C VAL A 11 26.84 -8.36 -11.49
N LEU A 12 27.65 -7.63 -10.70
CA LEU A 12 28.48 -6.54 -11.23
C LEU A 12 29.51 -7.02 -12.25
N ALA A 13 30.16 -8.16 -12.00
CA ALA A 13 31.10 -8.74 -12.96
C ALA A 13 30.39 -9.15 -14.26
N LEU A 14 29.20 -9.76 -14.16
CA LEU A 14 28.39 -10.13 -15.33
C LEU A 14 27.93 -8.90 -16.12
N ILE A 15 27.49 -7.84 -15.44
CA ILE A 15 27.10 -6.58 -16.08
C ILE A 15 28.29 -5.99 -16.85
N LYS A 16 29.45 -5.86 -16.21
CA LYS A 16 30.65 -5.32 -16.87
C LYS A 16 30.99 -6.14 -18.12
N LYS A 17 31.00 -7.47 -17.98
CA LYS A 17 31.31 -8.36 -19.11
C LYS A 17 30.27 -8.25 -20.23
N LEU A 18 28.99 -8.09 -19.89
CA LEU A 18 27.93 -7.91 -20.88
C LEU A 18 28.16 -6.61 -21.68
N PHE A 19 28.39 -5.49 -21.00
CA PHE A 19 28.55 -4.18 -21.65
C PHE A 19 29.86 -4.04 -22.45
N GLU A 20 30.88 -4.87 -22.21
CA GLU A 20 32.04 -4.99 -23.12
C GLU A 20 31.65 -5.49 -24.53
N HIS A 21 30.50 -6.15 -24.66
CA HIS A 21 30.04 -6.78 -25.90
C HIS A 21 28.79 -6.13 -26.48
N LEU A 22 28.25 -5.09 -25.83
CA LEU A 22 27.06 -4.37 -26.30
C LEU A 22 27.42 -2.97 -26.81
N PRO A 23 26.63 -2.41 -27.74
CA PRO A 23 26.76 -1.01 -28.12
C PRO A 23 26.58 -0.08 -26.91
N PRO A 24 27.34 1.04 -26.81
CA PRO A 24 27.25 1.97 -25.68
C PRO A 24 25.87 2.61 -25.47
N THR A 25 25.01 2.59 -26.49
CA THR A 25 23.66 3.18 -26.45
C THR A 25 22.55 2.14 -26.19
N MET A 26 22.91 0.86 -26.02
CA MET A 26 21.93 -0.20 -25.87
C MET A 26 21.33 -0.20 -24.47
N THR A 27 20.01 -0.02 -24.38
CA THR A 27 19.28 -0.15 -23.10
C THR A 27 19.12 -1.62 -22.74
N VAL A 28 19.45 -1.98 -21.50
CA VAL A 28 19.38 -3.35 -20.97
C VAL A 28 18.51 -3.37 -19.71
N GLY A 29 17.46 -4.20 -19.73
CA GLY A 29 16.66 -4.50 -18.54
C GLY A 29 17.32 -5.61 -17.71
N ILE A 30 17.55 -5.38 -16.42
CA ILE A 30 18.11 -6.36 -15.49
C ILE A 30 17.06 -6.75 -14.46
N LEU A 31 16.73 -8.04 -14.42
CA LEU A 31 15.90 -8.65 -13.39
C LEU A 31 16.80 -9.33 -12.36
N TYR A 32 16.76 -8.84 -11.12
CA TYR A 32 17.55 -9.40 -10.03
C TYR A 32 16.82 -9.23 -8.70
N ASP A 33 16.87 -10.24 -7.84
CA ASP A 33 16.10 -10.27 -6.58
C ASP A 33 16.41 -9.05 -5.72
N ILE A 34 17.68 -8.68 -5.59
CA ILE A 34 18.12 -7.49 -4.87
C ILE A 34 18.43 -6.29 -5.77
N ALA A 35 17.79 -6.18 -6.95
CA ALA A 35 18.03 -5.10 -7.91
C ALA A 35 17.94 -3.69 -7.29
N CYS A 36 16.97 -3.45 -6.41
CA CYS A 36 16.85 -2.14 -5.73
C CYS A 36 18.05 -1.81 -4.83
N GLN A 37 18.65 -2.82 -4.19
CA GLN A 37 19.86 -2.63 -3.40
C GLN A 37 21.08 -2.47 -4.31
N LEU A 38 21.12 -3.21 -5.42
CA LEU A 38 22.19 -3.14 -6.40
C LEU A 38 22.28 -1.75 -7.05
N GLU A 39 21.17 -1.22 -7.54
CA GLU A 39 21.12 0.12 -8.14
C GLU A 39 21.56 1.17 -7.13
N ARG A 40 21.03 1.12 -5.90
CA ARG A 40 21.43 2.01 -4.82
C ARG A 40 22.93 1.93 -4.51
N SER A 41 23.50 0.72 -4.48
CA SER A 41 24.94 0.52 -4.30
C SER A 41 25.74 1.12 -5.46
N CYS A 42 25.29 0.93 -6.71
CA CYS A 42 25.94 1.50 -7.89
C CYS A 42 25.96 3.04 -7.83
N LEU A 43 24.83 3.66 -7.50
CA LEU A 43 24.73 5.12 -7.37
C LEU A 43 25.58 5.67 -6.20
N LYS A 44 25.59 4.95 -5.07
CA LYS A 44 26.30 5.41 -3.86
C LYS A 44 27.81 5.27 -3.97
N TYR A 45 28.29 4.16 -4.53
CA TYR A 45 29.70 3.79 -4.53
C TYR A 45 30.34 3.81 -5.92
N GLN A 46 29.61 4.24 -6.96
CA GLN A 46 30.10 4.36 -8.34
C GLN A 46 30.69 3.03 -8.86
N LEU A 47 29.98 1.93 -8.61
CA LEU A 47 30.47 0.57 -8.94
C LEU A 47 30.46 0.26 -10.45
N LEU A 48 29.68 1.03 -11.22
CA LEU A 48 29.57 0.99 -12.68
C LEU A 48 29.82 2.38 -13.24
N GLU A 49 30.37 2.44 -14.46
CA GLU A 49 30.53 3.69 -15.19
C GLU A 49 29.16 4.34 -15.44
N GLN A 50 29.11 5.68 -15.40
CA GLN A 50 27.85 6.41 -15.52
C GLN A 50 27.14 6.15 -16.87
N GLY A 51 27.90 5.97 -17.96
CA GLY A 51 27.37 5.61 -19.26
C GLY A 51 26.64 4.27 -19.22
N VAL A 52 27.29 3.24 -18.68
CA VAL A 52 26.69 1.90 -18.48
C VAL A 52 25.46 1.98 -17.59
N LEU A 53 25.55 2.68 -16.45
CA LEU A 53 24.45 2.77 -15.49
C LEU A 53 23.21 3.44 -16.11
N SER A 54 23.40 4.46 -16.95
CA SER A 54 22.29 5.16 -17.64
C SER A 54 21.56 4.28 -18.67
N CYS A 55 22.21 3.22 -19.14
CA CYS A 55 21.64 2.26 -20.08
C CYS A 55 20.90 1.11 -19.38
N ILE A 56 20.95 1.02 -18.04
CA ILE A 56 20.34 -0.09 -17.31
C ILE A 56 18.99 0.31 -16.75
N VAL A 57 17.98 -0.53 -16.95
CA VAL A 57 16.72 -0.48 -16.21
C VAL A 57 16.71 -1.62 -15.20
N PHE A 58 16.70 -1.30 -13.91
CA PHE A 58 16.66 -2.30 -12.84
C PHE A 58 15.23 -2.69 -12.51
N SER A 59 15.00 -3.99 -12.30
CA SER A 59 13.71 -4.53 -11.87
C SER A 59 13.94 -5.77 -11.02
N ILE A 60 12.98 -6.09 -10.15
CA ILE A 60 12.96 -7.31 -9.33
C ILE A 60 12.06 -8.33 -10.00
N SER A 61 12.28 -9.65 -9.85
CA SER A 61 11.33 -10.65 -10.37
C SER A 61 9.92 -10.41 -9.78
N VAL A 62 8.87 -10.82 -10.50
CA VAL A 62 7.47 -10.58 -10.06
C VAL A 62 7.21 -11.22 -8.69
N PHE A 63 7.72 -12.43 -8.45
CA PHE A 63 7.53 -13.10 -7.16
C PHE A 63 8.31 -12.40 -6.05
N HIS A 64 9.58 -12.06 -6.32
CA HIS A 64 10.45 -11.42 -5.33
C HIS A 64 10.03 -10.00 -4.98
N ALA A 65 9.43 -9.26 -5.91
CA ALA A 65 9.00 -7.87 -5.68
C ALA A 65 8.09 -7.74 -4.45
N TYR A 66 7.16 -8.67 -4.24
CA TYR A 66 6.26 -8.67 -3.08
C TYR A 66 6.96 -8.89 -1.74
N GLY A 67 8.15 -9.50 -1.73
CA GLY A 67 8.99 -9.64 -0.54
C GLY A 67 9.70 -8.34 -0.14
N HIS A 68 9.67 -7.31 -1.00
CA HIS A 68 10.32 -6.03 -0.74
C HIS A 68 9.36 -5.00 -0.15
N GLN A 69 9.93 -3.90 0.34
CA GLN A 69 9.19 -2.75 0.87
C GLN A 69 8.25 -2.15 -0.18
N TRP A 70 7.16 -1.51 0.27
CA TRP A 70 6.16 -0.91 -0.61
C TRP A 70 6.74 0.00 -1.72
N PRO A 71 7.70 0.91 -1.46
CA PRO A 71 8.32 1.70 -2.52
C PRO A 71 9.00 0.84 -3.59
N CYS A 72 9.62 -0.27 -3.20
CA CYS A 72 10.26 -1.17 -4.15
C CYS A 72 9.24 -1.85 -5.07
N GLN A 73 8.07 -2.23 -4.54
CA GLN A 73 6.97 -2.80 -5.32
C GLN A 73 6.36 -1.82 -6.32
N LEU A 74 6.50 -0.50 -6.08
CA LEU A 74 6.03 0.52 -7.00
C LEU A 74 7.05 0.81 -8.11
N ILE A 75 8.33 0.88 -7.74
CA ILE A 75 9.42 1.35 -8.63
C ILE A 75 10.04 0.22 -9.44
N TYR A 76 10.24 -0.97 -8.84
CA TYR A 76 11.03 -2.07 -9.41
C TYR A 76 10.20 -3.29 -9.81
N HIS A 77 8.87 -3.21 -9.74
CA HIS A 77 8.04 -4.32 -10.20
C HIS A 77 8.04 -4.36 -11.74
N PRO A 78 8.29 -5.50 -12.42
CA PRO A 78 8.50 -5.55 -13.88
C PRO A 78 7.34 -4.96 -14.67
N HIS A 79 6.10 -5.24 -14.27
CA HIS A 79 4.90 -4.69 -14.90
C HIS A 79 4.72 -3.17 -14.72
N LYS A 80 5.51 -2.53 -13.86
CA LYS A 80 5.53 -1.07 -13.65
C LYS A 80 6.78 -0.41 -14.26
N CYS A 81 7.76 -1.22 -14.64
CA CYS A 81 8.97 -0.78 -15.35
C CYS A 81 8.76 -0.89 -16.86
N GLU A 82 9.04 0.19 -17.57
CA GLU A 82 8.99 0.18 -19.04
C GLU A 82 10.06 -0.78 -19.61
N GLY A 83 9.70 -1.50 -20.67
CA GLY A 83 10.61 -2.43 -21.38
C GLY A 83 10.51 -3.89 -20.98
N PHE A 84 9.99 -4.24 -19.79
CA PHE A 84 9.90 -5.65 -19.36
C PHE A 84 8.65 -6.39 -19.83
N GLY A 85 7.59 -5.66 -20.18
CA GLY A 85 6.32 -6.24 -20.63
C GLY A 85 5.69 -7.14 -19.57
N LEU A 86 5.43 -8.40 -19.94
CA LEU A 86 4.85 -9.43 -19.05
C LEU A 86 5.89 -10.47 -18.59
N SER A 87 7.17 -10.09 -18.59
CA SER A 87 8.25 -10.95 -18.09
C SER A 87 8.16 -11.08 -16.58
N ASP A 88 8.25 -12.32 -16.09
CA ASP A 88 8.22 -12.62 -14.65
C ASP A 88 9.61 -12.59 -14.00
N GLY A 89 10.67 -12.69 -14.79
CA GLY A 89 12.06 -12.71 -14.31
C GLY A 89 12.55 -14.07 -13.84
N GLU A 90 11.74 -15.12 -13.96
CA GLU A 90 12.03 -16.46 -13.41
C GLU A 90 12.86 -17.33 -14.37
N GLY A 91 13.74 -16.72 -15.19
CA GLY A 91 14.48 -17.42 -16.24
C GLY A 91 15.53 -18.36 -15.66
N CYS A 92 16.29 -17.86 -14.69
CA CYS A 92 17.37 -18.60 -14.01
C CYS A 92 16.81 -19.77 -13.21
N GLU A 93 15.65 -19.60 -12.58
CA GLU A 93 14.98 -20.56 -11.72
C GLU A 93 14.43 -21.73 -12.54
N ARG A 94 13.90 -21.45 -13.75
CA ARG A 94 13.49 -22.50 -14.69
C ARG A 94 14.68 -23.33 -15.16
N LEU A 95 15.79 -22.68 -15.51
CA LEU A 95 17.02 -23.38 -15.87
C LEU A 95 17.53 -24.23 -14.69
N TRP A 96 17.59 -23.64 -13.50
CA TRP A 96 18.01 -24.34 -12.29
C TRP A 96 17.13 -25.56 -11.99
N SER A 97 15.81 -25.43 -12.11
CA SER A 97 14.87 -26.53 -11.96
C SER A 97 15.17 -27.68 -12.92
N ALA A 98 15.48 -27.37 -14.18
CA ALA A 98 15.87 -28.36 -15.19
C ALA A 98 17.24 -29.00 -14.92
N LEU A 99 18.15 -28.30 -14.22
CA LEU A 99 19.48 -28.80 -13.86
C LEU A 99 19.51 -29.52 -12.51
N LYS A 100 18.49 -29.33 -11.65
CA LYS A 100 18.44 -29.85 -10.27
C LYS A 100 18.75 -31.34 -10.15
N MET A 101 18.26 -32.15 -11.10
CA MET A 101 18.47 -33.60 -11.11
C MET A 101 19.95 -34.01 -11.25
N LEU A 102 20.79 -33.10 -11.76
CA LEU A 102 22.22 -33.34 -11.91
C LEU A 102 23.00 -33.06 -10.62
N ILE A 103 22.40 -32.42 -9.60
CA ILE A 103 23.13 -32.05 -8.38
C ILE A 103 23.74 -33.28 -7.69
N PRO A 104 23.00 -34.36 -7.36
CA PRO A 104 23.58 -35.52 -6.69
C PRO A 104 24.74 -36.19 -7.45
N PRO A 105 24.62 -36.56 -8.75
CA PRO A 105 25.72 -37.24 -9.44
C PRO A 105 26.92 -36.33 -9.70
N LEU A 106 26.71 -35.02 -9.84
CA LEU A 106 27.80 -34.08 -10.14
C LEU A 106 28.61 -33.68 -8.92
N GLN A 107 28.09 -33.86 -7.71
CA GLN A 107 28.83 -33.61 -6.47
C GLN A 107 30.08 -34.48 -6.35
N VAL A 108 29.98 -35.75 -6.74
CA VAL A 108 31.09 -36.73 -6.71
C VAL A 108 31.89 -36.79 -8.01
N SER A 109 31.47 -36.05 -9.05
CA SER A 109 32.15 -36.00 -10.34
C SER A 109 33.34 -35.04 -10.33
N GLY A 110 34.39 -35.40 -11.08
CA GLY A 110 35.53 -34.51 -11.34
C GLY A 110 35.16 -33.24 -12.10
N TYR A 111 36.02 -32.23 -12.03
CA TYR A 111 35.77 -30.89 -12.60
C TYR A 111 35.36 -30.90 -14.08
N HIS A 112 36.15 -31.57 -14.94
CA HIS A 112 35.89 -31.61 -16.38
C HIS A 112 34.60 -32.36 -16.72
N GLN A 113 34.33 -33.47 -16.03
CA GLN A 113 33.09 -34.24 -16.21
C GLN A 113 31.87 -33.39 -15.83
N ARG A 114 31.94 -32.67 -14.70
CA ARG A 114 30.88 -31.77 -14.26
C ARG A 114 30.59 -30.69 -15.31
N LEU A 115 31.63 -30.04 -15.82
CA LEU A 115 31.48 -29.01 -16.85
C LEU A 115 30.88 -29.57 -18.14
N PHE A 116 31.36 -30.73 -18.59
CA PHE A 116 30.85 -31.40 -19.79
C PHE A 116 29.37 -31.75 -19.66
N VAL A 117 28.96 -32.38 -18.56
CA VAL A 117 27.56 -32.78 -18.34
C VAL A 117 26.63 -31.57 -18.24
N LEU A 118 27.03 -30.52 -17.52
CA LEU A 118 26.25 -29.29 -17.44
C LEU A 118 26.07 -28.65 -18.82
N ASN A 119 27.16 -28.53 -19.59
CA ASN A 119 27.11 -27.96 -20.95
C ASN A 119 26.23 -28.81 -21.89
N ALA A 120 26.35 -30.13 -21.83
CA ALA A 120 25.52 -31.04 -22.62
C ALA A 120 24.03 -30.89 -22.28
N GLN A 121 23.70 -30.79 -20.99
CA GLN A 121 22.32 -30.58 -20.56
C GLN A 121 21.77 -29.22 -21.00
N VAL A 122 22.54 -28.13 -20.87
CA VAL A 122 22.12 -26.81 -21.35
C VAL A 122 21.88 -26.82 -22.85
N ARG A 123 22.79 -27.40 -23.65
CA ARG A 123 22.59 -27.56 -25.10
C ARG A 123 21.37 -28.37 -25.46
N HIS A 124 21.08 -29.44 -24.71
CA HIS A 124 19.86 -30.23 -24.92
C HIS A 124 18.59 -29.40 -24.64
N LEU A 125 18.59 -28.61 -23.55
CA LEU A 125 17.49 -27.72 -23.22
C LEU A 125 17.31 -26.63 -24.29
N ASP A 126 18.40 -26.06 -24.80
CA ASP A 126 18.36 -25.07 -25.88
C ASP A 126 17.72 -25.66 -27.14
N GLY A 127 18.13 -26.86 -27.57
CA GLY A 127 17.52 -27.55 -28.71
C GLY A 127 16.02 -27.77 -28.52
N LYS A 128 15.61 -28.28 -27.36
CA LYS A 128 14.19 -28.50 -27.02
C LYS A 128 13.39 -27.18 -26.99
N ASN A 129 13.99 -26.11 -26.47
CA ASN A 129 13.35 -24.79 -26.42
C ASN A 129 13.21 -24.19 -27.83
N LEU A 130 14.20 -24.39 -28.70
CA LEU A 130 14.15 -23.96 -30.10
C LEU A 130 13.06 -24.69 -30.88
N ASP A 131 12.93 -26.00 -30.70
CA ASP A 131 11.89 -26.81 -31.38
C ASP A 131 10.48 -26.31 -31.07
N THR A 132 10.26 -25.81 -29.85
CA THR A 132 8.94 -25.33 -29.38
C THR A 132 8.82 -23.79 -29.39
N PHE A 133 9.81 -23.08 -29.92
CA PHE A 133 9.90 -21.63 -29.81
C PHE A 133 8.75 -20.89 -30.51
N GLY A 134 8.35 -21.37 -31.70
CA GLY A 134 7.23 -20.77 -32.44
C GLY A 134 5.89 -20.88 -31.71
N GLU A 135 5.58 -22.06 -31.17
CA GLU A 135 4.38 -22.27 -30.35
C GLU A 135 4.42 -21.44 -29.05
N TRP A 136 5.60 -21.34 -28.44
CA TRP A 136 5.81 -20.49 -27.27
C TRP A 136 5.55 -19.02 -27.58
N LEU A 137 6.09 -18.48 -28.68
CA LEU A 137 5.84 -17.12 -29.12
C LEU A 137 4.36 -16.86 -29.41
N SER A 138 3.69 -17.78 -30.12
CA SER A 138 2.26 -17.68 -30.42
C SER A 138 1.41 -17.60 -29.15
N ARG A 139 1.70 -18.46 -28.16
CA ARG A 139 1.02 -18.43 -26.86
C ARG A 139 1.29 -17.13 -26.10
N ARG A 140 2.54 -16.65 -26.08
CA ARG A 140 2.91 -15.38 -25.43
C ARG A 140 2.24 -14.18 -26.08
N TRP A 141 2.19 -14.15 -27.41
CA TRP A 141 1.48 -13.13 -28.17
C TRP A 141 -0.01 -13.11 -27.83
N THR A 142 -0.66 -14.28 -27.89
CA THR A 142 -2.09 -14.40 -27.57
C THR A 142 -2.38 -13.92 -26.15
N HIS A 143 -1.56 -14.34 -25.18
CA HIS A 143 -1.69 -13.90 -23.80
C HIS A 143 -1.54 -12.38 -23.64
N CYS A 144 -0.54 -11.80 -24.32
CA CYS A 144 -0.33 -10.35 -24.33
C CYS A 144 -1.54 -9.60 -24.90
N GLN A 145 -2.08 -10.07 -26.04
CA GLN A 145 -3.25 -9.48 -26.68
C GLN A 145 -4.49 -9.57 -25.79
N THR A 146 -4.73 -10.70 -25.13
CA THR A 146 -5.83 -10.83 -24.16
C THR A 146 -5.70 -9.84 -23.01
N LYS A 147 -4.49 -9.71 -22.43
CA LYS A 147 -4.23 -8.77 -21.34
C LYS A 147 -4.41 -7.32 -21.78
N LYS A 148 -3.92 -6.98 -22.98
CA LYS A 148 -4.08 -5.65 -23.58
C LYS A 148 -5.55 -5.31 -23.78
N SER A 149 -6.33 -6.18 -24.43
CA SER A 149 -7.76 -5.96 -24.66
C SER A 149 -8.53 -5.78 -23.35
N SER A 150 -8.22 -6.58 -22.33
CA SER A 150 -8.83 -6.43 -21.00
C SER A 150 -8.49 -5.10 -20.34
N ALA A 151 -7.23 -4.65 -20.44
CA ALA A 151 -6.79 -3.38 -19.89
C ALA A 151 -7.43 -2.19 -20.62
N GLU A 152 -7.47 -2.22 -21.95
CA GLU A 152 -8.14 -1.20 -22.76
C GLU A 152 -9.64 -1.12 -22.46
N HIS A 153 -10.31 -2.26 -22.27
CA HIS A 153 -11.70 -2.28 -21.88
C HIS A 153 -11.93 -1.62 -20.51
N ALA A 154 -11.10 -1.96 -19.51
CA ALA A 154 -11.17 -1.34 -18.19
C ALA A 154 -10.92 0.18 -18.23
N LEU A 155 -9.96 0.63 -19.05
CA LEU A 155 -9.70 2.06 -19.24
C LEU A 155 -10.89 2.78 -19.88
N ARG A 156 -11.54 2.18 -20.89
CA ARG A 156 -12.75 2.76 -21.52
C ARG A 156 -13.91 2.87 -20.54
N GLN A 157 -14.08 1.92 -19.62
CA GLN A 157 -15.13 1.98 -18.61
C GLN A 157 -14.97 3.14 -17.62
N LEU A 158 -13.73 3.53 -17.29
CA LEU A 158 -13.45 4.59 -16.33
C LEU A 158 -13.89 5.98 -16.83
N SER A 159 -14.12 6.17 -18.13
CA SER A 159 -14.51 7.46 -18.75
C SER A 159 -13.59 8.63 -18.38
N VAL A 160 -12.34 8.34 -17.99
CA VAL A 160 -11.29 9.31 -17.69
C VAL A 160 -10.25 9.22 -18.79
N ASP A 161 -9.86 10.38 -19.31
CA ASP A 161 -8.83 10.45 -20.34
C ASP A 161 -7.46 9.99 -19.80
N GLU A 162 -6.72 9.26 -20.62
CA GLU A 162 -5.41 8.72 -20.27
C GLU A 162 -4.41 9.83 -19.94
N ALA A 163 -4.57 11.01 -20.56
CA ALA A 163 -3.78 12.20 -20.26
C ALA A 163 -3.93 12.68 -18.81
N ASN A 164 -5.04 12.34 -18.13
CA ASN A 164 -5.24 12.62 -16.71
C ASN A 164 -4.74 11.48 -15.81
N ILE A 165 -4.91 10.22 -16.24
CA ILE A 165 -4.53 9.05 -15.43
C ILE A 165 -3.01 8.98 -15.22
N ARG A 166 -2.22 9.26 -16.27
CA ARG A 166 -0.75 9.15 -16.21
C ARG A 166 -0.13 10.13 -15.20
N PRO A 167 -0.48 11.44 -15.19
CA PRO A 167 -0.02 12.36 -14.15
C PRO A 167 -0.45 11.95 -12.75
N GLU A 168 -1.71 11.54 -12.55
CA GLU A 168 -2.22 11.12 -11.23
C GLU A 168 -1.48 9.88 -10.72
N TRP A 169 -1.19 8.91 -11.58
CA TRP A 169 -0.36 7.75 -11.23
C TRP A 169 1.04 8.19 -10.79
N ARG A 170 1.70 9.10 -11.53
CA ARG A 170 3.01 9.64 -11.14
C ARG A 170 2.96 10.35 -9.79
N ALA A 171 1.95 11.19 -9.56
CA ALA A 171 1.75 11.91 -8.30
C ALA A 171 1.51 10.93 -7.14
N GLN A 172 0.76 9.86 -7.37
CA GLN A 172 0.55 8.80 -6.38
C GLN A 172 1.86 8.07 -6.05
N VAL A 173 2.62 7.65 -7.07
CA VAL A 173 3.92 6.98 -6.87
C VAL A 173 4.87 7.91 -6.11
N GLU A 174 4.97 9.18 -6.49
CA GLU A 174 5.80 10.17 -5.80
C GLU A 174 5.36 10.30 -4.33
N HIS A 175 4.07 10.46 -4.07
CA HIS A 175 3.54 10.57 -2.71
C HIS A 175 3.87 9.34 -1.86
N GLN A 176 3.69 8.14 -2.41
CA GLN A 176 3.85 6.87 -1.69
C GLN A 176 5.32 6.44 -1.53
N THR A 177 6.22 6.98 -2.36
CA THR A 177 7.66 6.70 -2.30
C THR A 177 8.45 7.78 -1.57
N LYS A 178 7.79 8.86 -1.14
CA LYS A 178 8.41 9.91 -0.33
C LYS A 178 9.13 9.29 0.87
N PRO A 179 10.40 9.69 1.13
CA PRO A 179 11.08 9.28 2.34
C PRO A 179 10.20 9.64 3.53
N LEU A 180 10.03 8.69 4.44
CA LEU A 180 9.39 8.98 5.72
C LEU A 180 10.11 10.19 6.32
N SER A 181 9.35 11.19 6.77
CA SER A 181 9.93 12.35 7.44
C SER A 181 10.86 11.83 8.53
N ARG A 182 12.11 12.32 8.56
CA ARG A 182 13.07 11.97 9.63
C ARG A 182 12.45 12.39 10.95
N ARG A 183 11.77 11.46 11.62
CA ARG A 183 11.19 11.68 12.94
C ARG A 183 12.35 11.71 13.92
N SER A 184 12.58 12.86 14.54
CA SER A 184 13.41 12.93 15.73
C SER A 184 12.83 11.97 16.78
N LYS A 185 13.69 11.26 17.53
CA LYS A 185 13.27 10.32 18.59
C LYS A 185 12.19 10.92 19.51
N THR A 186 12.30 12.21 19.80
CA THR A 186 11.39 12.98 20.65
C THR A 186 9.93 12.98 20.17
N ASN A 187 9.69 12.98 18.85
CA ASN A 187 8.34 13.02 18.30
C ASN A 187 7.64 11.65 18.39
N ASN A 188 8.40 10.55 18.38
CA ASN A 188 7.83 9.20 18.58
C ASN A 188 7.35 9.01 20.01
N ASP A 189 8.12 9.45 21.01
CA ASP A 189 7.71 9.33 22.42
C ASP A 189 6.47 10.19 22.72
N GLU A 190 6.35 11.35 22.07
CA GLU A 190 5.16 12.21 22.18
C GLU A 190 3.93 11.63 21.45
N GLN A 191 4.12 10.99 20.29
CA GLN A 191 3.03 10.32 19.59
C GLN A 191 2.59 9.04 20.30
N ILE A 192 3.55 8.26 20.83
CA ILE A 192 3.28 7.06 21.63
C ILE A 192 2.57 7.46 22.93
N SER A 193 3.00 8.52 23.61
CA SER A 193 2.28 9.01 24.80
C SER A 193 0.87 9.48 24.46
N LYS A 194 0.67 10.17 23.33
CA LYS A 194 -0.67 10.53 22.82
C LYS A 194 -1.54 9.30 22.55
N ILE A 195 -1.00 8.27 21.89
CA ILE A 195 -1.73 7.02 21.62
C ILE A 195 -2.11 6.33 22.93
N LEU A 196 -1.17 6.17 23.86
CA LEU A 196 -1.42 5.56 25.17
C LEU A 196 -2.44 6.35 26.00
N THR A 197 -2.45 7.68 25.92
CA THR A 197 -3.47 8.50 26.57
C THR A 197 -4.84 8.27 25.94
N LEU A 198 -4.92 8.17 24.60
CA LEU A 198 -6.17 7.89 23.89
C LEU A 198 -6.71 6.49 24.23
N GLU A 199 -5.86 5.47 24.27
CA GLU A 199 -6.23 4.12 24.66
C GLU A 199 -6.76 4.07 26.09
N ARG A 200 -6.12 4.76 27.04
CA ARG A 200 -6.66 4.90 28.40
C ARG A 200 -8.01 5.62 28.42
N THR A 201 -8.19 6.67 27.61
CA THR A 201 -9.49 7.34 27.55
C THR A 201 -10.59 6.44 26.97
N LEU A 202 -10.26 5.59 26.00
CA LEU A 202 -11.20 4.63 25.43
C LEU A 202 -11.55 3.53 26.45
N SER A 203 -10.57 3.00 27.18
CA SER A 203 -10.81 2.03 28.26
C SER A 203 -11.70 2.63 29.36
N ASN A 204 -11.41 3.86 29.79
CA ASN A 204 -12.21 4.53 30.81
C ASN A 204 -13.64 4.81 30.34
N LEU A 205 -13.82 5.10 29.05
CA LEU A 205 -15.15 5.26 28.45
C LEU A 205 -15.89 3.93 28.38
N ASP A 206 -15.21 2.84 28.04
CA ASP A 206 -15.80 1.49 28.01
C ASP A 206 -16.23 1.04 29.42
N ASP A 207 -15.39 1.23 30.42
CA ASP A 207 -15.71 0.95 31.83
C ASP A 207 -16.88 1.81 32.32
N SER A 208 -16.93 3.09 31.91
CA SER A 208 -18.06 3.97 32.22
C SER A 208 -19.35 3.48 31.55
N VAL A 209 -19.29 3.05 30.29
CA VAL A 209 -20.45 2.49 29.59
C VAL A 209 -20.94 1.21 30.28
N ARG A 210 -20.06 0.29 30.64
CA ARG A 210 -20.43 -0.93 31.38
C ARG A 210 -21.04 -0.64 32.74
N ALA A 211 -20.48 0.32 33.49
CA ALA A 211 -21.04 0.74 34.77
C ALA A 211 -22.45 1.33 34.62
N LEU A 212 -22.69 2.09 33.54
CA LEU A 212 -24.00 2.65 33.23
C LEU A 212 -25.00 1.60 32.76
N GLU A 213 -24.56 0.61 31.98
CA GLU A 213 -25.36 -0.54 31.58
C GLU A 213 -25.79 -1.38 32.80
N MET A 214 -24.87 -1.59 33.76
CA MET A 214 -25.18 -2.26 35.03
C MET A 214 -26.19 -1.48 35.88
N GLN A 215 -26.07 -0.14 35.93
CA GLN A 215 -27.04 0.71 36.64
C GLN A 215 -28.42 0.72 35.97
N LEU A 216 -28.48 0.63 34.64
CA LEU A 216 -29.69 0.46 33.86
C LEU A 216 -30.37 -0.90 34.14
N CYS A 217 -29.59 -1.98 34.19
CA CYS A 217 -30.08 -3.32 34.51
C CYS A 217 -30.54 -3.46 35.98
N ALA A 218 -29.97 -2.67 36.90
CA ALA A 218 -30.33 -2.67 38.32
C ALA A 218 -31.66 -1.95 38.66
N GLY A 219 -32.36 -1.41 37.66
CA GLY A 219 -33.72 -0.88 37.84
C GLY A 219 -33.82 0.46 38.58
N ASN A 220 -32.70 1.17 38.78
CA ASN A 220 -32.74 2.55 39.27
C ASN A 220 -33.26 3.46 38.14
N THR A 221 -34.55 3.80 38.20
CA THR A 221 -35.20 4.79 37.33
C THR A 221 -34.61 6.18 37.57
N LEU A 222 -33.49 6.47 36.91
CA LEU A 222 -32.93 7.80 36.82
C LEU A 222 -33.34 8.40 35.49
N ASN A 223 -34.14 9.46 35.58
CA ASN A 223 -34.62 10.26 34.45
C ASN A 223 -33.46 10.58 33.49
N ILE A 224 -33.58 10.16 32.22
CA ILE A 224 -32.63 10.40 31.13
C ILE A 224 -32.19 11.89 31.05
N VAL A 225 -33.03 12.80 31.54
CA VAL A 225 -32.76 14.24 31.63
C VAL A 225 -31.68 14.57 32.66
N ASP A 226 -31.71 13.98 33.86
CA ASP A 226 -30.72 14.24 34.93
C ASP A 226 -29.35 13.67 34.56
N PHE A 227 -29.36 12.53 33.87
CA PHE A 227 -28.15 11.90 33.36
C PHE A 227 -27.46 12.72 32.26
N ASN A 228 -28.23 13.22 31.29
CA ASN A 228 -27.71 14.09 30.24
C ASN A 228 -27.19 15.43 30.79
N LEU A 229 -27.79 15.94 31.86
CA LEU A 229 -27.32 17.15 32.56
C LEU A 229 -25.96 16.93 33.23
N ARG A 230 -25.78 15.83 33.98
CA ARG A 230 -24.49 15.52 34.62
C ARG A 230 -23.37 15.22 33.63
N LEU A 231 -23.70 14.53 32.54
CA LEU A 231 -22.73 14.18 31.50
C LEU A 231 -22.33 15.42 30.66
N ALA A 232 -23.26 16.36 30.47
CA ALA A 232 -22.95 17.66 29.89
C ALA A 232 -22.08 18.51 30.84
N ASP A 233 -22.36 18.53 32.15
CA ASP A 233 -21.57 19.28 33.13
C ASP A 233 -20.13 18.76 33.22
N GLU A 234 -19.92 17.44 33.27
CA GLU A 234 -18.59 16.82 33.24
C GLU A 234 -17.81 17.16 31.96
N ARG A 235 -18.46 17.10 30.79
CA ARG A 235 -17.83 17.48 29.51
C ARG A 235 -17.47 18.96 29.46
N THR A 236 -18.32 19.80 30.04
CA THR A 236 -18.10 21.26 30.08
C THR A 236 -16.98 21.61 31.07
N TYR A 237 -16.91 20.91 32.20
CA TYR A 237 -15.84 21.06 33.19
C TYR A 237 -14.49 20.64 32.61
N ARG A 238 -14.40 19.45 31.97
CA ARG A 238 -13.16 18.98 31.33
C ARG A 238 -12.70 19.87 30.17
N SER A 239 -13.65 20.40 29.38
CA SER A 239 -13.32 21.34 28.30
C SER A 239 -12.81 22.68 28.83
N LYS A 240 -13.31 23.15 29.99
CA LYS A 240 -12.78 24.35 30.66
C LYS A 240 -11.42 24.10 31.32
N ALA A 241 -11.20 22.92 31.90
CA ALA A 241 -9.93 22.54 32.50
C ALA A 241 -8.79 22.39 31.47
N ALA A 242 -9.12 22.10 30.21
CA ALA A 242 -8.18 22.03 29.09
C ALA A 242 -7.80 23.41 28.50
N LEU A 243 -8.50 24.49 28.87
CA LEU A 243 -8.22 25.85 28.41
C LEU A 243 -7.27 26.55 29.38
N GLY A 244 -6.22 27.20 28.85
CA GLY A 244 -5.29 28.00 29.65
C GLY A 244 -5.94 29.28 30.21
N ILE A 245 -5.29 29.91 31.18
CA ILE A 245 -5.82 31.07 31.94
C ILE A 245 -6.32 32.21 31.01
N ARG A 246 -5.58 32.54 29.94
CA ARG A 246 -5.99 33.57 28.95
C ARG A 246 -7.25 33.18 28.18
N GLN A 247 -7.38 31.92 27.78
CA GLN A 247 -8.52 31.41 27.01
C GLN A 247 -9.80 31.35 27.87
N LEU A 248 -9.67 31.15 29.19
CA LEU A 248 -10.78 31.25 30.13
C LEU A 248 -11.28 32.70 30.26
N THR A 249 -10.39 33.70 30.22
CA THR A 249 -10.74 35.12 30.22
C THR A 249 -11.48 35.52 28.94
N ASP A 250 -10.98 35.08 27.78
CA ASP A 250 -11.62 35.31 26.48
C ASP A 250 -13.01 34.65 26.41
N LEU A 251 -13.16 33.44 26.97
CA LEU A 251 -14.45 32.74 27.03
C LEU A 251 -15.46 33.49 27.90
N GLN A 252 -15.04 34.07 29.03
CA GLN A 252 -15.91 34.91 29.87
C GLN A 252 -16.33 36.20 29.14
N GLN A 253 -15.45 36.81 28.35
CA GLN A 253 -15.74 38.01 27.57
C GLN A 253 -16.71 37.69 26.40
N LEU A 254 -16.48 36.59 25.69
CA LEU A 254 -17.35 36.11 24.60
C LEU A 254 -18.74 35.69 25.11
N ARG A 255 -18.83 35.10 26.31
CA ARG A 255 -20.11 34.72 26.94
C ARG A 255 -20.99 35.93 27.23
N ARG A 256 -20.42 37.12 27.45
CA ARG A 256 -21.16 38.38 27.67
C ARG A 256 -21.63 39.04 26.38
N SER A 257 -21.24 38.54 25.21
CA SER A 257 -21.68 39.07 23.92
C SER A 257 -23.12 38.65 23.61
N ILE A 258 -24.03 39.63 23.61
CA ILE A 258 -25.45 39.46 23.27
C ILE A 258 -25.61 38.87 21.86
N PHE A 259 -24.79 39.32 20.90
CA PHE A 259 -24.81 38.83 19.53
C PHE A 259 -24.48 37.32 19.44
N LEU A 260 -23.48 36.86 20.17
CA LEU A 260 -23.10 35.45 20.17
C LEU A 260 -24.14 34.56 20.84
N GLN A 261 -24.79 35.04 21.92
CA GLN A 261 -25.89 34.31 22.56
C GLN A 261 -27.06 34.12 21.59
N ILE A 262 -27.54 35.19 20.96
CA ILE A 262 -28.65 35.13 20.00
C ILE A 262 -28.31 34.20 18.82
N ARG A 263 -27.08 34.25 18.32
CA ARG A 263 -26.62 33.39 17.21
C ARG A 263 -26.56 31.92 17.61
N LEU A 264 -26.08 31.61 18.81
CA LEU A 264 -26.02 30.23 19.34
C LEU A 264 -27.43 29.68 19.58
N ASP A 265 -28.33 30.49 20.13
CA ASP A 265 -29.74 30.12 20.34
C ASP A 265 -30.44 29.84 19.02
N ALA A 266 -30.26 30.70 18.01
CA ALA A 266 -30.79 30.50 16.67
C ALA A 266 -30.24 29.22 16.02
N GLN A 267 -28.95 28.93 16.21
CA GLN A 267 -28.32 27.70 15.71
C GLN A 267 -28.89 26.45 16.40
N ALA A 268 -29.12 26.51 17.72
CA ALA A 268 -29.74 25.41 18.48
C ALA A 268 -31.20 25.16 18.04
N VAL A 269 -31.97 26.22 17.77
CA VAL A 269 -33.33 26.10 17.20
C VAL A 269 -33.29 25.48 15.80
N LYS A 270 -32.38 25.93 14.93
CA LYS A 270 -32.19 25.37 13.58
C LYS A 270 -31.82 23.89 13.63
N ALA A 271 -30.93 23.49 14.54
CA ALA A 271 -30.54 22.09 14.71
C ALA A 271 -31.72 21.22 15.16
N ARG A 272 -32.51 21.69 16.15
CA ARG A 272 -33.72 21.00 16.61
C ARG A 272 -34.78 20.84 15.51
N LEU A 273 -35.00 21.87 14.69
CA LEU A 273 -35.92 21.80 13.56
C LEU A 273 -35.46 20.79 12.50
N ARG A 274 -34.17 20.77 12.17
CA ARG A 274 -33.60 19.79 11.24
C ARG A 274 -33.76 18.35 11.73
N GLU A 275 -33.54 18.12 13.01
CA GLU A 275 -33.66 16.78 13.59
C GLU A 275 -35.12 16.30 13.60
N ARG A 276 -36.07 17.17 13.98
CA ARG A 276 -37.50 16.86 13.87
C ARG A 276 -37.94 16.57 12.44
N LEU A 277 -37.44 17.31 11.45
CA LEU A 277 -37.72 17.06 10.03
C LEU A 277 -37.18 15.70 9.57
N ARG A 278 -35.98 15.32 10.02
CA ARG A 278 -35.42 13.99 9.74
C ARG A 278 -36.27 12.89 10.35
N GLN A 279 -36.62 13.00 11.63
CA GLN A 279 -37.48 12.04 12.33
C GLN A 279 -38.84 11.89 11.62
N ARG A 280 -39.49 13.01 11.26
CA ARG A 280 -40.75 13.01 10.51
C ARG A 280 -40.63 12.30 9.15
N LYS A 281 -39.51 12.51 8.43
CA LYS A 281 -39.25 11.79 7.16
C LYS A 281 -39.15 10.29 7.39
N PHE A 282 -38.44 9.85 8.44
CA PHE A 282 -38.33 8.43 8.79
C PHE A 282 -39.68 7.82 9.18
N GLU A 283 -40.51 8.53 9.95
CA GLU A 283 -41.87 8.11 10.30
C GLU A 283 -42.75 7.91 9.04
N ILE A 284 -42.71 8.86 8.11
CA ILE A 284 -43.47 8.78 6.84
C ILE A 284 -42.98 7.62 5.98
N GLU A 285 -41.66 7.43 5.84
CA GLU A 285 -41.08 6.30 5.10
C GLU A 285 -41.47 4.95 5.73
N ARG A 286 -41.49 4.86 7.06
CA ARG A 286 -41.94 3.66 7.78
C ARG A 286 -43.42 3.38 7.51
N PHE A 287 -44.27 4.41 7.52
CA PHE A 287 -45.69 4.26 7.20
C PHE A 287 -45.93 3.84 5.74
N LYS A 288 -45.21 4.45 4.78
CA LYS A 288 -45.26 4.07 3.36
C LYS A 288 -44.83 2.62 3.12
N ARG A 289 -43.77 2.16 3.81
CA ARG A 289 -43.33 0.75 3.73
C ARG A 289 -44.37 -0.21 4.28
N SER A 290 -44.96 0.12 5.43
CA SER A 290 -46.04 -0.69 6.03
C SER A 290 -47.27 -0.75 5.13
N TYR A 291 -47.68 0.37 4.51
CA TYR A 291 -48.81 0.40 3.57
C TYR A 291 -48.55 -0.39 2.28
N ARG A 292 -47.33 -0.31 1.72
CA ARG A 292 -46.97 -1.13 0.54
C ARG A 292 -46.98 -2.63 0.85
N GLN A 293 -46.59 -3.01 2.06
CA GLN A 293 -46.61 -4.41 2.49
C GLN A 293 -48.05 -4.95 2.65
N THR A 294 -49.00 -4.13 3.09
CA THR A 294 -50.41 -4.54 3.17
C THR A 294 -51.13 -4.56 1.83
N VAL A 295 -50.78 -3.67 0.88
CA VAL A 295 -51.42 -3.62 -0.44
C VAL A 295 -50.87 -4.69 -1.41
N ASN A 296 -49.58 -5.04 -1.33
CA ASN A 296 -48.98 -6.08 -2.19
C ASN A 296 -49.06 -7.51 -1.60
N GLY A 297 -49.72 -7.66 -0.45
CA GLY A 297 -49.90 -8.94 0.26
C GLY A 297 -51.30 -9.53 0.16
N MET A 298 -52.17 -8.98 -0.69
CA MET A 298 -53.44 -9.57 -1.14
C MET A 298 -53.33 -9.98 -2.60
#